data_AF-A0A2N2G9D7-F1
#
_entry.id   AF-A0A2N2G9D7-F1
#
_cell.length_a   1.000
_cell.length_b   1.000
_cell.length_c   1.000
_cell.angle_alpha   90.00
_cell.angle_beta   90.00
_cell.angle_gamma   90.00
#
_symmetry.space_group_name_H-M   'P 1'
#
loop_
_entity.id
_entity.type
_entity.pdbx_description
1 polymer ?
#
loop_
_entity_poly.entity_id
_entity_poly.type
_entity_poly.pdbx_seq_one_letter_code
_entity_poly.pdbx_strand_id
1 'polypeptide(L)'
;MTKIGAWLRQLGEAMKFSLSFKFIIGCSLTLLVTLGAIFYVFNERQEQLIIRQAENEARAVFRQIVLMRKWIADHGGVFVEKLPRSQPSPFLPEAEIIDRQGRRYTKETPAMVTKELAKYSREEGLFWFHITSLKLTNPENAPDPFERQALLAFEQKSLRELVSVETIDRQAYLRYISPLYVEEACLKCHLEQGYKVGDVRGAISVALPMDKTFTEARQNRRRMFASMLLVVGALSGAMIFMMRHLVLHPMKRLSTSIREFSRGNYEEGEILRTGDEFEDLSRAFADMTAQLTGYHGDLQDRIRE
;
A
#
# COMPACT_ATOMS: atom_id res chain seq x y z
N MET A 1 -25.75 -16.83 26.29
CA MET A 1 -24.68 -15.86 26.63
C MET A 1 -23.93 -16.18 27.94
N THR A 2 -23.82 -17.45 28.38
CA THR A 2 -23.27 -17.78 29.72
C THR A 2 -22.09 -18.75 29.75
N LYS A 3 -21.75 -19.43 28.64
CA LYS A 3 -20.61 -20.37 28.61
C LYS A 3 -19.24 -19.72 28.37
N ILE A 4 -19.19 -18.63 27.60
CA ILE A 4 -17.93 -17.92 27.29
C ILE A 4 -17.40 -17.19 28.53
N GLY A 5 -18.29 -16.57 29.32
CA GLY A 5 -17.92 -15.90 30.58
C GLY A 5 -17.43 -16.86 31.67
N ALA A 6 -17.98 -18.08 31.73
CA ALA A 6 -17.52 -19.11 32.65
C ALA A 6 -16.15 -19.69 32.23
N TRP A 7 -15.92 -19.86 30.93
CA TRP A 7 -14.63 -20.33 30.39
C TRP A 7 -13.50 -19.31 30.59
N LEU A 8 -13.79 -18.01 30.41
CA LEU A 8 -12.85 -16.92 30.71
C LEU A 8 -12.54 -16.79 32.22
N ARG A 9 -13.50 -17.08 33.10
CA ARG A 9 -13.26 -17.11 34.56
C ARG A 9 -12.41 -18.31 34.97
N GLN A 10 -12.64 -19.49 34.39
CA GLN A 10 -11.83 -20.69 34.67
C GLN A 10 -10.37 -20.55 34.20
N LEU A 11 -10.13 -19.88 33.07
CA LEU A 11 -8.76 -19.53 32.63
C LEU A 11 -8.09 -18.48 33.53
N GLY A 12 -8.88 -17.57 34.12
CA GLY A 12 -8.39 -16.56 35.07
C GLY A 12 -8.02 -17.13 36.45
N GLU A 13 -8.71 -18.18 36.92
CA GLU A 13 -8.43 -18.82 38.20
C GLU A 13 -7.27 -19.84 38.15
N ALA A 14 -7.00 -20.43 36.97
CA ALA A 14 -5.94 -21.42 36.79
C ALA A 14 -4.51 -20.84 36.70
N MET A 15 -4.36 -19.52 36.57
CA MET A 15 -3.04 -18.87 36.51
C MET A 15 -3.01 -17.66 37.42
N LYS A 16 -2.52 -17.85 38.66
CA LYS A 16 -2.06 -16.75 39.53
C LYS A 16 -0.83 -16.10 38.91
N PHE A 17 -1.02 -15.34 37.84
CA PHE A 17 0.04 -14.61 37.17
C PHE A 17 0.59 -13.51 38.09
N SER A 18 1.91 -13.44 38.18
CA SER A 18 2.58 -12.37 38.91
C SER A 18 2.19 -11.00 38.33
N LEU A 19 2.22 -9.95 39.16
CA LEU A 19 1.93 -8.58 38.74
C LEU A 19 2.77 -8.17 37.52
N SER A 20 4.04 -8.59 37.49
CA SER A 20 4.97 -8.38 36.39
C SER A 20 4.51 -9.00 35.07
N PHE A 21 3.89 -10.19 35.12
CA PHE A 21 3.37 -10.84 33.92
C PHE A 21 2.14 -10.11 33.37
N LYS A 22 1.25 -9.62 34.25
CA LYS A 22 0.11 -8.78 33.87
C LYS A 22 0.56 -7.46 33.22
N PHE A 23 1.62 -6.85 33.77
CA PHE A 23 2.21 -5.62 33.22
C PHE A 23 2.80 -5.83 31.82
N ILE A 24 3.59 -6.90 31.63
CA ILE A 24 4.16 -7.24 30.31
C ILE A 24 3.07 -7.47 29.29
N ILE A 25 2.05 -8.28 29.63
CA ILE A 25 0.90 -8.51 28.72
C ILE A 25 0.22 -7.19 28.37
N GLY A 26 -0.01 -6.31 29.35
CA GLY A 26 -0.60 -5.00 29.12
C GLY A 26 0.20 -4.19 28.10
N CYS A 27 1.51 -4.04 28.31
CA CYS A 27 2.39 -3.30 27.39
C CYS A 27 2.47 -3.93 26.00
N SER A 28 2.62 -5.25 25.91
CA SER A 28 2.64 -5.98 24.64
C SER A 28 1.31 -5.86 23.88
N LEU A 29 0.18 -5.89 24.58
CA LEU A 29 -1.14 -5.72 23.99
C LEU A 29 -1.34 -4.29 23.47
N THR A 30 -0.96 -3.27 24.24
CA THR A 30 -1.00 -1.87 23.79
C THR A 30 -0.12 -1.65 22.56
N LEU A 31 1.10 -2.22 22.54
CA LEU A 31 1.99 -2.16 21.38
C LEU A 31 1.37 -2.83 20.15
N LEU A 32 0.75 -4.00 20.32
CA LEU A 32 0.11 -4.73 19.23
C LEU A 32 -1.08 -3.97 18.65
N VAL A 33 -1.94 -3.40 19.50
CA VAL A 33 -3.11 -2.62 19.08
C VAL A 33 -2.68 -1.35 18.34
N THR A 34 -1.68 -0.62 18.86
CA THR A 34 -1.18 0.61 18.24
C THR A 34 -0.52 0.35 16.88
N LEU A 35 0.38 -0.63 16.79
CA LEU A 35 0.99 -1.03 15.52
C LEU A 35 -0.03 -1.60 14.53
N GLY A 36 -1.05 -2.33 15.03
CA GLY A 36 -2.14 -2.84 14.20
C GLY A 36 -2.98 -1.74 13.58
N ALA A 37 -3.31 -0.69 14.35
CA ALA A 37 -4.01 0.48 13.85
C ALA A 37 -3.18 1.24 12.80
N ILE A 38 -1.88 1.42 13.04
CA ILE A 38 -0.96 2.04 12.07
C ILE A 38 -0.89 1.21 10.79
N PHE A 39 -0.74 -0.11 10.90
CA PHE A 39 -0.69 -1.02 9.76
C PHE A 39 -1.98 -0.95 8.93
N TYR A 40 -3.15 -0.91 9.57
CA TYR A 40 -4.44 -0.78 8.90
C TYR A 40 -4.53 0.53 8.10
N VAL A 41 -4.24 1.67 8.73
CA VAL A 41 -4.26 2.99 8.07
C VAL A 41 -3.25 3.04 6.92
N PHE A 42 -2.05 2.50 7.13
CA PHE A 42 -1.01 2.46 6.11
C PHE A 42 -1.40 1.60 4.90
N ASN A 43 -2.01 0.44 5.14
CA ASN A 43 -2.46 -0.45 4.07
C ASN A 43 -3.53 0.19 3.17
N GLU A 44 -4.54 0.82 3.77
CA GLU A 44 -5.58 1.58 3.04
C GLU A 44 -4.96 2.73 2.22
N ARG A 45 -4.02 3.49 2.83
CA ARG A 45 -3.33 4.58 2.14
C ARG A 45 -2.47 4.09 0.98
N GLN A 46 -1.80 2.95 1.13
CA GLN A 46 -0.98 2.37 0.06
C GLN A 46 -1.81 1.99 -1.16
N GLU A 47 -2.96 1.34 -0.96
CA GLU A 47 -3.83 0.93 -2.06
C GLU A 47 -4.31 2.13 -2.88
N GLN A 48 -4.75 3.20 -2.21
CA GLN A 48 -5.16 4.44 -2.85
C GLN A 48 -4.02 5.13 -3.62
N LEU A 49 -2.79 5.08 -3.07
CA LEU A 49 -1.61 5.63 -3.74
C LEU A 49 -1.26 4.86 -5.02
N ILE A 50 -1.36 3.53 -4.99
CA ILE A 50 -1.11 2.67 -6.16
C ILE A 50 -2.08 3.00 -7.29
N ILE A 51 -3.38 3.09 -6.99
CA ILE A 51 -4.39 3.44 -7.99
C ILE A 51 -4.16 4.85 -8.55
N ARG A 52 -3.94 5.86 -7.70
CA ARG A 52 -3.65 7.23 -8.15
C ARG A 52 -2.39 7.32 -9.01
N GLN A 53 -1.36 6.54 -8.71
CA GLN A 53 -0.15 6.51 -9.54
C GLN A 53 -0.45 5.96 -10.93
N ALA A 54 -1.16 4.83 -11.01
CA ALA A 54 -1.58 4.25 -12.28
C ALA A 54 -2.55 5.17 -13.06
N GLU A 55 -3.44 5.90 -12.38
CA GLU A 55 -4.27 6.95 -12.99
C GLU A 55 -3.42 8.06 -13.63
N ASN A 56 -2.42 8.56 -12.90
CA ASN A 56 -1.55 9.62 -13.42
C ASN A 56 -0.69 9.13 -14.59
N GLU A 57 -0.24 7.89 -14.56
CA GLU A 57 0.47 7.25 -15.67
C GLU A 57 -0.43 7.12 -16.90
N ALA A 58 -1.65 6.60 -16.74
CA ALA A 58 -2.60 6.49 -17.84
C ALA A 58 -2.97 7.87 -18.43
N ARG A 59 -3.14 8.88 -17.57
CA ARG A 59 -3.36 10.28 -17.98
C ARG A 59 -2.16 10.84 -18.75
N ALA A 60 -0.94 10.53 -18.34
CA ALA A 60 0.28 10.95 -19.04
C ALA A 60 0.37 10.31 -20.43
N VAL A 61 0.12 8.99 -20.53
CA VAL A 61 0.05 8.26 -21.80
C VAL A 61 -1.02 8.86 -22.73
N PHE A 62 -2.22 9.11 -22.21
CA PHE A 62 -3.28 9.79 -22.96
C PHE A 62 -2.81 11.15 -23.52
N ARG A 63 -2.23 12.00 -22.67
CA ARG A 63 -1.73 13.33 -23.09
C ARG A 63 -0.64 13.22 -24.15
N GLN A 64 0.26 12.25 -24.03
CA GLN A 64 1.30 12.00 -25.02
C GLN A 64 0.69 11.61 -26.37
N ILE A 65 -0.31 10.73 -26.39
CA ILE A 65 -1.02 10.34 -27.62
C ILE A 65 -1.71 11.56 -28.25
N VAL A 66 -2.40 12.38 -27.44
CA VAL A 66 -3.07 13.61 -27.93
C VAL A 66 -2.07 14.60 -28.51
N LEU A 67 -0.95 14.87 -27.81
CA LEU A 67 0.09 15.78 -28.28
C LEU A 67 0.73 15.31 -29.59
N MET A 68 1.05 14.02 -29.69
CA MET A 68 1.57 13.42 -30.91
C MET A 68 0.59 13.56 -32.07
N ARG A 69 -0.70 13.26 -31.85
CA ARG A 69 -1.74 13.42 -32.87
C ARG A 69 -1.87 14.86 -33.35
N LYS A 70 -1.84 15.80 -32.42
CA LYS A 70 -1.87 17.24 -32.72
C LYS A 70 -0.67 17.64 -33.57
N TRP A 71 0.54 17.24 -33.18
CA TRP A 71 1.75 17.50 -33.94
C TRP A 71 1.67 16.95 -35.38
N ILE A 72 1.21 15.71 -35.57
CA ILE A 72 1.02 15.12 -36.91
C ILE A 72 -0.02 15.92 -37.72
N ALA A 73 -1.11 16.34 -37.08
CA ALA A 73 -2.17 17.11 -37.74
C ALA A 73 -1.69 18.51 -38.17
N ASP A 74 -0.92 19.19 -37.31
CA ASP A 74 -0.36 20.52 -37.57
C ASP A 74 0.64 20.49 -38.74
N HIS A 75 1.31 19.36 -38.98
CA HIS A 75 2.20 19.13 -40.14
C HIS A 75 1.46 18.57 -41.36
N GLY A 76 0.14 18.37 -41.28
CA GLY A 76 -0.68 17.86 -42.37
C GLY A 76 -0.51 16.36 -42.66
N GLY A 77 0.14 15.60 -41.79
CA GLY A 77 0.47 14.17 -41.93
C GLY A 77 1.98 13.89 -41.90
N VAL A 78 2.35 12.61 -41.88
CA VAL A 78 3.76 12.16 -41.97
C VAL A 78 3.92 11.18 -43.12
N PHE A 79 5.05 11.26 -43.83
CA PHE A 79 5.35 10.32 -44.92
C PHE A 79 6.23 9.19 -44.40
N VAL A 80 5.78 7.95 -44.58
CA VAL A 80 6.50 6.74 -44.15
C VAL A 80 6.85 5.90 -45.37
N GLU A 81 8.06 5.34 -45.38
CA GLU A 81 8.53 4.50 -46.49
C GLU A 81 7.64 3.24 -46.61
N LYS A 82 7.18 2.95 -47.82
CA LYS A 82 6.19 1.89 -48.07
C LYS A 82 6.82 0.51 -47.88
N LEU A 83 6.40 -0.20 -46.83
CA LEU A 83 6.66 -1.64 -46.70
C LEU A 83 5.95 -2.42 -47.83
N PRO A 84 6.51 -3.53 -48.35
CA PRO A 84 5.97 -4.27 -49.51
C PRO A 84 4.50 -4.72 -49.40
N ARG A 85 3.92 -4.72 -48.19
CA ARG A 85 2.55 -5.18 -47.89
C ARG A 85 1.54 -4.06 -47.60
N SER A 86 1.95 -2.78 -47.62
CA SER A 86 1.05 -1.67 -47.32
C SER A 86 0.23 -1.27 -48.56
N GLN A 87 -1.10 -1.34 -48.47
CA GLN A 87 -2.00 -0.83 -49.50
C GLN A 87 -2.31 0.65 -49.22
N PRO A 88 -2.27 1.52 -50.24
CA PRO A 88 -2.61 2.93 -50.05
C PRO A 88 -4.06 3.07 -49.60
N SER A 89 -4.30 3.99 -48.67
CA SER A 89 -5.66 4.26 -48.20
C SER A 89 -6.52 4.82 -49.33
N PRO A 90 -7.71 4.25 -49.61
CA PRO A 90 -8.59 4.74 -50.67
C PRO A 90 -9.10 6.18 -50.47
N PHE A 91 -8.89 6.75 -49.28
CA PHE A 91 -9.56 7.98 -48.82
C PHE A 91 -8.66 9.22 -48.81
N LEU A 92 -7.43 9.14 -49.35
CA LEU A 92 -6.48 10.25 -49.36
C LEU A 92 -6.06 10.61 -50.80
N PRO A 93 -6.50 11.77 -51.34
CA PRO A 93 -5.90 12.31 -52.56
C PRO A 93 -4.43 12.68 -52.30
N GLU A 94 -3.55 12.40 -53.26
CA GLU A 94 -2.08 12.64 -53.16
C GLU A 94 -1.39 11.88 -52.00
N ALA A 95 -1.79 10.63 -51.78
CA ALA A 95 -1.25 9.81 -50.68
C ALA A 95 0.19 9.31 -50.89
N GLU A 96 0.77 9.42 -52.09
CA GLU A 96 2.07 8.83 -52.40
C GLU A 96 3.05 9.86 -52.98
N ILE A 97 4.30 9.81 -52.50
CA ILE A 97 5.43 10.57 -53.06
C ILE A 97 6.59 9.62 -53.36
N ILE A 98 7.45 10.02 -54.29
CA ILE A 98 8.68 9.29 -54.64
C ILE A 98 9.87 10.22 -54.40
N ASP A 99 10.91 9.74 -53.73
CA ASP A 99 12.14 10.51 -53.56
C ASP A 99 13.06 10.44 -54.78
N ARG A 100 14.20 11.14 -54.73
CA ARG A 100 15.17 11.16 -55.84
C ARG A 100 15.85 9.81 -56.09
N GLN A 101 15.77 8.89 -55.14
CA GLN A 101 16.33 7.54 -55.20
C GLN A 101 15.30 6.50 -55.68
N GLY A 102 14.06 6.93 -55.97
CA GLY A 102 12.99 6.04 -56.39
C GLY A 102 12.26 5.32 -55.24
N ARG A 103 12.51 5.67 -53.99
CA ARG A 103 11.80 5.12 -52.83
C ARG A 103 10.41 5.73 -52.74
N ARG A 104 9.41 4.89 -52.47
CA ARG A 104 8.00 5.27 -52.35
C ARG A 104 7.62 5.51 -50.90
N TYR A 105 6.94 6.62 -50.65
CA TYR A 105 6.43 6.98 -49.34
C TYR A 105 4.92 7.15 -49.39
N THR A 106 4.23 6.69 -48.34
CA THR A 106 2.80 6.87 -48.15
C THR A 106 2.55 7.88 -47.05
N LYS A 107 1.57 8.76 -47.26
CA LYS A 107 1.12 9.73 -46.28
C LYS A 107 0.23 9.07 -45.23
N GLU A 108 0.66 9.12 -43.98
CA GLU A 108 -0.07 8.63 -42.82
C GLU A 108 -0.71 9.80 -42.06
N THR A 109 -2.01 9.66 -41.76
CA THR A 109 -2.79 10.63 -40.99
C THR A 109 -2.63 10.40 -39.48
N PRO A 110 -2.99 11.37 -38.62
CA PRO A 110 -2.99 11.14 -37.16
C PRO A 110 -3.80 9.90 -36.75
N ALA A 111 -4.91 9.61 -37.42
CA ALA A 111 -5.74 8.46 -37.14
C ALA A 111 -5.05 7.12 -37.49
N MET A 112 -4.32 7.08 -38.61
CA MET A 112 -3.59 5.88 -39.05
C MET A 112 -2.41 5.56 -38.13
N VAL A 113 -1.56 6.57 -37.85
CA VAL A 113 -0.42 6.42 -36.93
C VAL A 113 -0.90 5.97 -35.56
N THR A 114 -1.99 6.56 -35.05
CA THR A 114 -2.53 6.18 -33.73
C THR A 114 -3.08 4.75 -33.74
N LYS A 115 -3.72 4.31 -34.83
CA LYS A 115 -4.20 2.93 -34.99
C LYS A 115 -3.04 1.94 -35.02
N GLU A 116 -1.94 2.28 -35.67
CA GLU A 116 -0.74 1.45 -35.72
C GLU A 116 -0.07 1.35 -34.35
N LEU A 117 0.10 2.48 -33.65
CA LEU A 117 0.64 2.49 -32.29
C LEU A 117 -0.24 1.74 -31.29
N ALA A 118 -1.56 1.71 -31.49
CA ALA A 118 -2.46 0.90 -30.67
C ALA A 118 -2.12 -0.60 -30.81
N LYS A 119 -1.77 -1.06 -32.03
CA LYS A 119 -1.32 -2.45 -32.25
C LYS A 119 0.00 -2.73 -31.55
N TYR A 120 1.01 -1.87 -31.75
CA TYR A 120 2.30 -2.00 -31.08
C TYR A 120 2.17 -2.04 -29.56
N SER A 121 1.34 -1.16 -28.98
CA SER A 121 1.12 -1.13 -27.54
C SER A 121 0.56 -2.47 -27.01
N ARG A 122 -0.37 -3.07 -27.76
CA ARG A 122 -0.97 -4.36 -27.41
C ARG A 122 0.00 -5.53 -27.55
N GLU A 123 0.90 -5.48 -28.52
CA GLU A 123 1.93 -6.51 -28.73
C GLU A 123 3.03 -6.48 -27.65
N GLU A 124 3.48 -5.28 -27.26
CA GLU A 124 4.49 -5.09 -26.20
C GLU A 124 3.94 -5.37 -24.80
N GLY A 125 2.63 -5.26 -24.60
CA GLY A 125 1.94 -5.64 -23.36
C GLY A 125 2.19 -4.71 -22.15
N LEU A 126 2.82 -3.55 -22.36
CA LEU A 126 3.04 -2.54 -21.31
C LEU A 126 1.75 -1.78 -20.97
N PHE A 127 0.99 -1.43 -21.99
CA PHE A 127 -0.33 -0.81 -21.93
C PHE A 127 -1.00 -1.06 -23.27
N TRP A 128 -2.32 -0.93 -23.34
CA TRP A 128 -2.99 -0.80 -24.63
C TRP A 128 -3.94 0.38 -24.60
N PHE A 129 -4.21 0.95 -25.76
CA PHE A 129 -5.16 2.04 -25.88
C PHE A 129 -6.04 1.85 -27.11
N HIS A 130 -7.20 2.49 -27.08
CA HIS A 130 -8.22 2.38 -28.12
C HIS A 130 -8.86 3.74 -28.37
N ILE A 131 -8.96 4.10 -29.65
CA ILE A 131 -9.70 5.29 -30.07
C ILE A 131 -11.12 4.86 -30.38
N THR A 132 -12.09 5.50 -29.73
CA THR A 132 -13.50 5.17 -29.92
C THR A 132 -14.36 6.42 -30.14
N SER A 133 -15.56 6.23 -30.70
CA SER A 133 -16.54 7.28 -30.96
C SER A 133 -17.95 6.69 -31.01
N LEU A 134 -18.97 7.48 -30.65
CA LEU A 134 -20.37 7.11 -30.90
C LEU A 134 -20.75 7.25 -32.38
N LYS A 135 -20.13 8.20 -33.10
CA LYS A 135 -20.25 8.36 -34.56
C LYS A 135 -19.02 7.75 -35.24
N LEU A 136 -19.19 6.55 -35.80
CA LEU A 136 -18.09 5.76 -36.35
C LEU A 136 -17.72 6.19 -37.77
N THR A 137 -16.43 6.36 -38.01
CA THR A 137 -15.85 6.46 -39.37
C THR A 137 -15.15 5.16 -39.76
N ASN A 138 -14.48 4.51 -38.80
CA ASN A 138 -13.97 3.15 -38.91
C ASN A 138 -14.81 2.24 -38.00
N PRO A 139 -15.44 1.17 -38.52
CA PRO A 139 -16.22 0.23 -37.70
C PRO A 139 -15.44 -0.40 -36.55
N GLU A 140 -14.12 -0.59 -36.69
CA GLU A 140 -13.27 -1.15 -35.62
C GLU A 140 -13.16 -0.23 -34.39
N ASN A 141 -13.53 1.05 -34.50
CA ASN A 141 -13.49 2.00 -33.40
C ASN A 141 -14.79 1.95 -32.54
N ALA A 142 -15.63 0.93 -32.74
CA ALA A 142 -16.86 0.74 -31.98
C ALA A 142 -16.55 0.62 -30.48
N PRO A 143 -17.22 1.40 -29.61
CA PRO A 143 -16.96 1.37 -28.18
C PRO A 143 -17.39 0.04 -27.56
N ASP A 144 -16.62 -0.42 -26.59
CA ASP A 144 -17.09 -1.44 -25.66
C ASP A 144 -18.09 -0.86 -24.62
N PRO A 145 -18.67 -1.68 -23.71
CA PRO A 145 -19.65 -1.20 -22.73
C PRO A 145 -19.13 -0.07 -21.83
N PHE A 146 -17.89 -0.14 -21.36
CA PHE A 146 -17.27 0.88 -20.50
C PHE A 146 -17.04 2.18 -21.28
N GLU A 147 -16.47 2.07 -22.48
CA GLU A 147 -16.20 3.19 -23.36
C GLU A 147 -17.49 3.90 -23.77
N ARG A 148 -18.54 3.13 -24.08
CA ARG A 148 -19.85 3.67 -24.44
C ARG A 148 -20.47 4.44 -23.28
N GLN A 149 -20.39 3.91 -22.06
CA GLN A 149 -20.87 4.61 -20.86
C GLN A 149 -20.12 5.93 -20.65
N ALA A 150 -18.80 5.91 -20.79
CA ALA A 150 -17.97 7.09 -20.65
C ALA A 150 -18.28 8.15 -21.72
N LEU A 151 -18.37 7.75 -23.00
CA LEU A 151 -18.72 8.64 -24.11
C LEU A 151 -20.07 9.34 -23.89
N LEU A 152 -21.11 8.59 -23.48
CA LEU A 152 -22.41 9.16 -23.15
C LEU A 152 -22.32 10.14 -21.96
N ALA A 153 -21.50 9.83 -20.96
CA ALA A 153 -21.31 10.71 -19.82
C ALA A 153 -20.52 11.99 -20.19
N PHE A 154 -19.60 11.94 -21.15
CA PHE A 154 -18.92 13.12 -21.66
C PHE A 154 -19.87 14.06 -22.41
N GLU A 155 -20.76 13.51 -23.25
CA GLU A 155 -21.76 14.32 -23.97
C GLU A 155 -22.84 14.91 -23.04
N GLN A 156 -23.29 14.16 -22.03
CA GLN A 156 -24.43 14.56 -21.19
C GLN A 156 -24.07 15.30 -19.90
N LYS A 157 -22.94 14.92 -19.26
CA LYS A 157 -22.58 15.37 -17.90
C LYS A 157 -21.30 16.23 -17.89
N SER A 158 -20.71 16.50 -19.04
CA SER A 158 -19.46 17.28 -19.19
C SER A 158 -18.31 16.78 -18.30
N LEU A 159 -18.23 15.45 -18.08
CA LEU A 159 -17.10 14.83 -17.39
C LEU A 159 -15.81 15.00 -18.22
N ARG A 160 -14.67 15.16 -17.53
CA ARG A 160 -13.35 15.35 -18.18
C ARG A 160 -12.58 14.05 -18.39
N GLU A 161 -12.89 13.04 -17.58
CA GLU A 161 -12.24 11.73 -17.59
C GLU A 161 -13.10 10.77 -16.77
N LEU A 162 -12.89 9.47 -16.99
CA LEU A 162 -13.46 8.40 -16.19
C LEU A 162 -12.38 7.33 -15.97
N VAL A 163 -12.31 6.83 -14.73
CA VAL A 163 -11.37 5.78 -14.33
C VAL A 163 -12.14 4.62 -13.71
N SER A 164 -11.75 3.39 -14.05
CA SER A 164 -12.24 2.18 -13.41
C SER A 164 -11.13 1.14 -13.30
N VAL A 165 -11.23 0.24 -12.33
CA VAL A 165 -10.42 -0.99 -12.30
C VAL A 165 -11.34 -2.14 -12.71
N GLU A 166 -11.05 -2.77 -13.84
CA GLU A 166 -11.84 -3.85 -14.40
C GLU A 166 -11.01 -5.12 -14.55
N THR A 167 -11.64 -6.27 -14.41
CA THR A 167 -11.01 -7.55 -14.70
C THR A 167 -11.30 -7.92 -16.15
N ILE A 168 -10.27 -7.96 -16.99
CA ILE A 168 -10.33 -8.36 -18.40
C ILE A 168 -9.49 -9.63 -18.53
N ASP A 169 -10.07 -10.72 -19.06
CA ASP A 169 -9.37 -12.00 -19.26
C ASP A 169 -8.63 -12.53 -18.01
N ARG A 170 -9.27 -12.38 -16.83
CA ARG A 170 -8.73 -12.76 -15.50
C ARG A 170 -7.54 -11.92 -15.01
N GLN A 171 -7.23 -10.82 -15.68
CA GLN A 171 -6.20 -9.87 -15.29
C GLN A 171 -6.84 -8.55 -14.88
N ALA A 172 -6.34 -7.92 -13.83
CA ALA A 172 -6.82 -6.61 -13.41
C ALA A 172 -6.20 -5.53 -14.30
N TYR A 173 -7.03 -4.64 -14.83
CA TYR A 173 -6.62 -3.47 -15.60
C TYR A 173 -7.18 -2.19 -14.98
N LEU A 174 -6.33 -1.17 -14.87
CA LEU A 174 -6.81 0.20 -14.68
C LEU A 174 -7.17 0.77 -16.05
N ARG A 175 -8.44 1.12 -16.24
CA ARG A 175 -8.96 1.76 -17.44
C ARG A 175 -9.17 3.23 -17.19
N TYR A 176 -8.51 4.05 -17.98
CA TYR A 176 -8.66 5.49 -18.03
C TYR A 176 -9.23 5.87 -19.38
N ILE A 177 -10.24 6.73 -19.42
CA ILE A 177 -10.78 7.26 -20.68
C ILE A 177 -11.05 8.76 -20.56
N SER A 178 -10.71 9.50 -21.61
CA SER A 178 -10.92 10.95 -21.66
C SER A 178 -11.36 11.38 -23.07
N PRO A 179 -12.27 12.37 -23.18
CA PRO A 179 -12.83 12.79 -24.46
C PRO A 179 -11.80 13.52 -25.33
N LEU A 180 -11.99 13.39 -26.63
CA LEU A 180 -11.35 14.20 -27.65
C LEU A 180 -12.34 15.27 -28.10
N TYR A 181 -12.02 16.53 -27.82
CA TYR A 181 -12.82 17.66 -28.27
C TYR A 181 -12.47 18.05 -29.71
N VAL A 182 -13.47 18.50 -30.46
CA VAL A 182 -13.30 19.03 -31.81
C VAL A 182 -12.59 20.39 -31.75
N GLU A 183 -11.44 20.51 -32.42
CA GLU A 183 -10.73 21.77 -32.67
C GLU A 183 -10.99 22.25 -34.10
N GLU A 184 -10.59 23.49 -34.43
CA GLU A 184 -10.73 24.05 -35.79
C GLU A 184 -10.06 23.18 -36.86
N ALA A 185 -8.88 22.62 -36.56
CA ALA A 185 -8.17 21.73 -37.46
C ALA A 185 -8.97 20.44 -37.78
N CYS A 186 -9.82 19.99 -36.87
CA CYS A 186 -10.67 18.81 -37.07
C CYS A 186 -11.79 19.07 -38.08
N LEU A 187 -12.27 20.31 -38.18
CA LEU A 187 -13.35 20.68 -39.09
C LEU A 187 -12.93 20.60 -40.56
N LYS A 188 -11.63 20.61 -40.87
CA LYS A 188 -11.12 20.37 -42.24
C LYS A 188 -11.64 19.07 -42.86
N CYS A 189 -11.90 18.05 -42.03
CA CYS A 189 -12.40 16.74 -42.48
C CYS A 189 -13.73 16.33 -41.84
N HIS A 190 -14.11 16.92 -40.70
CA HIS A 190 -15.30 16.51 -39.95
C HIS A 190 -16.48 17.50 -40.02
N LEU A 191 -16.37 18.56 -40.83
CA LEU A 191 -17.46 19.54 -41.00
C LEU A 191 -18.76 18.89 -41.51
N GLU A 192 -18.66 17.99 -42.51
CA GLU A 192 -19.82 17.30 -43.09
C GLU A 192 -20.53 16.35 -42.12
N GLN A 193 -19.87 15.97 -41.03
CA GLN A 193 -20.45 15.13 -39.96
C GLN A 193 -21.26 15.96 -38.93
N GLY A 194 -21.36 17.28 -39.15
CA GLY A 194 -22.13 18.20 -38.33
C GLY A 194 -21.46 18.59 -37.01
N TYR A 195 -20.16 18.34 -36.87
CA TYR A 195 -19.41 18.70 -35.67
C TYR A 195 -19.12 20.20 -35.59
N LYS A 196 -19.11 20.73 -34.37
CA LYS A 196 -18.72 22.10 -34.02
C LYS A 196 -17.54 22.08 -33.06
N VAL A 197 -16.79 23.19 -33.02
CA VAL A 197 -15.69 23.35 -32.06
C VAL A 197 -16.24 23.19 -30.63
N GLY A 198 -15.58 22.34 -29.84
CA GLY A 198 -16.00 22.00 -28.48
C GLY A 198 -16.88 20.75 -28.35
N ASP A 199 -17.38 20.19 -29.45
CA ASP A 199 -18.10 18.91 -29.42
C ASP A 199 -17.18 17.75 -29.04
N VAL A 200 -17.74 16.68 -28.47
CA VAL A 200 -17.02 15.42 -28.23
C VAL A 200 -16.93 14.65 -29.55
N ARG A 201 -15.74 14.61 -30.17
CA ARG A 201 -15.50 13.82 -31.39
C ARG A 201 -15.46 12.32 -31.12
N GLY A 202 -15.03 11.95 -29.92
CA GLY A 202 -14.77 10.58 -29.49
C GLY A 202 -13.97 10.60 -28.20
N ALA A 203 -13.27 9.51 -27.91
CA ALA A 203 -12.41 9.40 -26.74
C ALA A 203 -11.20 8.49 -27.01
N ILE A 204 -10.20 8.57 -26.14
CA ILE A 204 -9.12 7.58 -26.08
C ILE A 204 -9.22 6.88 -24.74
N SER A 205 -9.39 5.57 -24.79
CA SER A 205 -9.33 4.65 -23.66
C SER A 205 -7.90 4.11 -23.55
N VAL A 206 -7.33 4.12 -22.35
CA VAL A 206 -6.01 3.58 -22.01
C VAL A 206 -6.21 2.54 -20.91
N ALA A 207 -5.63 1.38 -21.08
CA ALA A 207 -5.69 0.29 -20.12
C ALA A 207 -4.28 -0.12 -19.69
N LEU A 208 -4.03 -0.08 -18.37
CA LEU A 208 -2.78 -0.46 -17.74
C LEU A 208 -2.96 -1.78 -16.97
N PRO A 209 -2.12 -2.80 -17.21
CA PRO A 209 -2.17 -4.04 -16.43
C PRO A 209 -1.72 -3.79 -14.98
N MET A 210 -2.54 -4.21 -14.02
CA MET A 210 -2.32 -3.98 -12.58
C MET A 210 -1.83 -5.23 -11.83
N ASP A 211 -1.83 -6.41 -12.45
CA ASP A 211 -1.53 -7.67 -11.77
C ASP A 211 -0.14 -7.72 -11.13
N LYS A 212 0.89 -7.23 -11.85
CA LYS A 212 2.26 -7.15 -11.33
C LYS A 212 2.30 -6.24 -10.10
N THR A 213 1.74 -5.04 -10.23
CA THR A 213 1.66 -4.03 -9.17
C THR A 213 0.90 -4.54 -7.95
N PHE A 214 -0.24 -5.20 -8.12
CA PHE A 214 -1.02 -5.80 -7.03
C PHE A 214 -0.33 -6.99 -6.39
N THR A 215 0.40 -7.79 -7.17
CA THR A 215 1.21 -8.90 -6.65
C THR A 215 2.35 -8.39 -5.78
N GLU A 216 3.07 -7.38 -6.25
CA GLU A 216 4.13 -6.71 -5.48
C GLU A 216 3.58 -6.04 -4.22
N ALA A 217 2.43 -5.37 -4.32
CA ALA A 217 1.76 -4.77 -3.17
C ALA A 217 1.36 -5.83 -2.11
N ARG A 218 0.84 -6.98 -2.55
CA ARG A 218 0.51 -8.10 -1.65
C ARG A 218 1.75 -8.70 -1.00
N GLN A 219 2.85 -8.84 -1.73
CA GLN A 219 4.13 -9.31 -1.18
C GLN A 219 4.70 -8.31 -0.17
N ASN A 220 4.65 -7.01 -0.49
CA ASN A 220 5.08 -5.95 0.42
C ASN A 220 4.24 -5.95 1.70
N ARG A 221 2.92 -6.05 1.58
CA ARG A 221 2.00 -6.17 2.73
C ARG A 221 2.35 -7.36 3.62
N ARG A 222 2.64 -8.53 3.04
CA ARG A 222 3.06 -9.72 3.79
C ARG A 222 4.41 -9.51 4.50
N ARG A 223 5.39 -8.88 3.84
CA ARG A 223 6.69 -8.53 4.45
C ARG A 223 6.52 -7.53 5.59
N MET A 224 5.70 -6.50 5.40
CA MET A 224 5.38 -5.53 6.45
C MET A 224 4.72 -6.19 7.65
N PHE A 225 3.73 -7.06 7.41
CA PHE A 225 3.07 -7.80 8.48
C PHE A 225 4.05 -8.72 9.25
N ALA A 226 4.90 -9.45 8.53
CA ALA A 226 5.94 -10.27 9.14
C ALA A 226 6.93 -9.43 9.98
N SER A 227 7.34 -8.26 9.46
CA SER A 227 8.21 -7.33 10.19
C SER A 227 7.55 -6.75 11.44
N MET A 228 6.24 -6.46 11.39
CA MET A 228 5.47 -6.00 12.56
C MET A 228 5.45 -7.07 13.65
N LEU A 229 5.17 -8.33 13.30
CA LEU A 229 5.20 -9.45 14.25
C LEU A 229 6.58 -9.66 14.84
N LEU A 230 7.63 -9.56 14.02
CA LEU A 230 9.01 -9.66 14.46
C LEU A 230 9.36 -8.57 15.48
N VAL A 231 8.99 -7.31 15.21
CA VAL A 231 9.25 -6.19 16.13
C VAL A 231 8.49 -6.35 17.45
N VAL A 232 7.19 -6.71 17.40
CA VAL A 232 6.39 -6.97 18.61
C VAL A 232 6.99 -8.11 19.42
N GLY A 233 7.39 -9.20 18.76
CA GLY A 233 8.02 -10.36 19.41
C GLY A 233 9.37 -10.00 20.03
N ALA A 234 10.23 -9.28 19.32
CA ALA A 234 11.54 -8.86 19.80
C ALA A 234 11.43 -7.92 21.01
N LEU A 235 10.56 -6.91 20.95
CA LEU A 235 10.35 -5.97 22.06
C LEU A 235 9.72 -6.65 23.28
N SER A 236 8.73 -7.52 23.07
CA SER A 236 8.12 -8.28 24.17
C SER A 236 9.15 -9.24 24.81
N GLY A 237 9.98 -9.90 24.00
CA GLY A 237 11.06 -10.76 24.48
C GLY A 237 12.11 -10.00 25.28
N ALA A 238 12.56 -8.84 24.79
CA ALA A 238 13.49 -7.96 25.49
C ALA A 238 12.90 -7.46 26.82
N MET A 239 11.62 -7.09 26.84
CA MET A 239 10.92 -6.67 28.06
C MET A 239 10.82 -7.81 29.09
N ILE A 240 10.53 -9.04 28.65
CA ILE A 240 10.52 -10.23 29.52
C ILE A 240 11.91 -10.48 30.11
N PHE A 241 12.95 -10.42 29.27
CA PHE A 241 14.34 -10.60 29.69
C PHE A 241 14.73 -9.56 30.75
N MET A 242 14.48 -8.28 30.46
CA MET A 242 14.79 -7.17 31.36
C MET A 242 14.03 -7.27 32.69
N MET A 243 12.72 -7.53 32.65
CA MET A 243 11.91 -7.71 33.86
C MET A 243 12.39 -8.89 34.72
N ARG A 244 12.79 -9.99 34.07
CA ARG A 244 13.29 -11.17 34.78
C ARG A 244 14.61 -10.91 35.49
N HIS A 245 15.53 -10.20 34.83
CA HIS A 245 16.87 -9.95 35.35
C HIS A 245 16.95 -8.77 36.31
N LEU A 246 16.31 -7.64 35.98
CA LEU A 246 16.41 -6.41 36.78
C LEU A 246 15.43 -6.38 37.96
N VAL A 247 14.25 -6.99 37.83
CA VAL A 247 13.19 -6.85 38.86
C VAL A 247 12.93 -8.16 39.59
N LEU A 248 12.58 -9.23 38.87
CA LEU A 248 12.12 -10.47 39.51
C LEU A 248 13.23 -11.21 40.25
N HIS A 249 14.47 -11.16 39.77
CA HIS A 249 15.59 -11.87 40.40
C HIS A 249 16.03 -11.20 41.72
N PRO A 250 16.34 -9.89 41.79
CA PRO A 250 16.64 -9.21 43.06
C PRO A 250 15.49 -9.32 44.08
N MET A 251 14.24 -9.13 43.63
CA MET A 251 13.06 -9.25 44.48
C MET A 251 12.92 -10.65 45.09
N LYS A 252 13.20 -11.73 44.33
CA LYS A 252 13.15 -13.11 44.84
C LYS A 252 14.26 -13.37 45.87
N ARG A 253 15.46 -12.81 45.68
CA ARG A 253 16.54 -12.93 46.66
C ARG A 253 16.14 -12.26 47.97
N LEU A 254 15.72 -10.99 47.91
CA LEU A 254 15.29 -10.26 49.09
C LEU A 254 14.10 -10.93 49.80
N SER A 255 13.11 -11.41 49.05
CA SER A 255 11.97 -12.14 49.62
C SER A 255 12.38 -13.44 50.30
N THR A 256 13.42 -14.12 49.80
CA THR A 256 13.95 -15.35 50.43
C THR A 256 14.66 -14.99 51.73
N SER A 257 15.53 -13.96 51.73
CA SER A 257 16.22 -13.49 52.94
C SER A 257 15.26 -13.08 54.05
N ILE A 258 14.19 -12.36 53.74
CA ILE A 258 13.14 -11.99 54.70
C ILE A 258 12.44 -13.23 55.28
N ARG A 259 12.17 -14.24 54.45
CA ARG A 259 11.48 -15.48 54.87
C ARG A 259 12.36 -16.34 55.76
N GLU A 260 13.66 -16.43 55.46
CA GLU A 260 14.63 -17.14 56.29
C GLU A 260 14.81 -16.47 57.65
N PHE A 261 14.94 -15.14 57.69
CA PHE A 261 14.97 -14.38 58.94
C PHE A 261 13.72 -14.62 59.79
N SER A 262 12.52 -14.57 59.18
CA SER A 262 11.25 -14.84 59.87
C SER A 262 11.13 -16.26 60.44
N ARG A 263 11.94 -17.22 59.97
CA ARG A 263 11.96 -18.61 60.47
C ARG A 263 12.97 -18.82 61.59
N GLY A 264 13.67 -17.77 62.03
CA GLY A 264 14.66 -17.82 63.10
C GLY A 264 16.08 -18.10 62.63
N ASN A 265 16.34 -18.08 61.32
CA ASN A 265 17.70 -18.15 60.78
C ASN A 265 18.28 -16.73 60.74
N TYR A 266 18.95 -16.34 61.83
CA TYR A 266 19.53 -15.01 62.01
C TYR A 266 20.93 -14.86 61.37
N GLU A 267 21.15 -15.45 60.20
CA GLU A 267 22.40 -15.16 59.47
C GLU A 267 22.36 -13.72 58.92
N GLU A 268 23.51 -13.05 58.91
CA GLU A 268 23.66 -11.73 58.28
C GLU A 268 23.26 -11.83 56.80
N GLY A 269 22.08 -11.30 56.46
CA GLY A 269 21.57 -11.34 55.11
C GLY A 269 22.53 -10.65 54.13
N GLU A 270 22.89 -11.35 53.04
CA GLU A 270 23.73 -10.78 51.99
C GLU A 270 23.09 -9.48 51.42
N ILE A 271 23.77 -8.34 51.58
CA ILE A 271 23.30 -7.06 51.02
C ILE A 271 23.33 -7.14 49.50
N LEU A 272 22.17 -6.93 48.86
CA LEU A 272 22.08 -6.83 47.40
C LEU A 272 22.80 -5.57 46.92
N ARG A 273 23.87 -5.72 46.14
CA ARG A 273 24.63 -4.62 45.51
C ARG A 273 24.15 -4.39 44.07
N THR A 274 22.92 -3.93 43.91
CA THR A 274 22.32 -3.66 42.59
C THR A 274 22.51 -2.21 42.10
N GLY A 275 22.89 -1.28 42.98
CA GLY A 275 23.06 0.14 42.65
C GLY A 275 21.77 0.90 42.33
N ASP A 276 20.62 0.30 42.64
CA ASP A 276 19.27 0.82 42.39
C ASP A 276 18.41 0.74 43.68
N GLU A 277 17.10 0.98 43.56
CA GLU A 277 16.17 0.97 44.70
C GLU A 277 16.13 -0.37 45.46
N PHE A 278 16.56 -1.48 44.86
CA PHE A 278 16.66 -2.76 45.56
C PHE A 278 17.84 -2.81 46.54
N GLU A 279 18.92 -2.07 46.29
CA GLU A 279 20.04 -1.96 47.22
C GLU A 279 19.64 -1.16 48.46
N ASP A 280 18.96 -0.03 48.27
CA ASP A 280 18.45 0.80 49.36
C ASP A 280 17.48 0.00 50.25
N LEU A 281 16.58 -0.77 49.63
CA LEU A 281 15.65 -1.64 50.36
C LEU A 281 16.38 -2.78 51.10
N SER A 282 17.42 -3.35 50.49
CA SER A 282 18.24 -4.39 51.12
C SER A 282 18.99 -3.87 52.33
N ARG A 283 19.51 -2.63 52.28
CA ARG A 283 20.19 -1.97 53.40
C ARG A 283 19.23 -1.65 54.54
N ALA A 284 18.07 -1.06 54.22
CA ALA A 284 17.04 -0.77 55.21
C ALA A 284 16.56 -2.06 55.92
N PHE A 285 16.44 -3.17 55.19
CA PHE A 285 16.14 -4.47 55.78
C PHE A 285 17.27 -4.96 56.70
N ALA A 286 18.53 -4.86 56.27
CA ALA A 286 19.68 -5.25 57.09
C ALA A 286 19.74 -4.46 58.41
N ASP A 287 19.55 -3.15 58.36
CA ASP A 287 19.53 -2.29 59.55
C ASP A 287 18.42 -2.69 60.53
N MET A 288 17.22 -3.00 60.01
CA MET A 288 16.11 -3.49 60.82
C MET A 288 16.43 -4.84 61.47
N THR A 289 17.04 -5.78 60.72
CA THR A 289 17.41 -7.09 61.27
C THR A 289 18.44 -6.96 62.39
N ALA A 290 19.43 -6.07 62.25
CA ALA A 290 20.45 -5.81 63.26
C ALA A 290 19.87 -5.22 64.56
N GLN A 291 18.90 -4.31 64.46
CA GLN A 291 18.22 -3.78 65.64
C GLN A 291 17.41 -4.85 66.37
N LEU A 292 16.68 -5.69 65.64
CA LEU A 292 15.84 -6.74 66.22
C LEU A 292 16.65 -7.85 66.91
N THR A 293 17.75 -8.28 66.29
CA THR A 293 18.67 -9.25 66.93
C THR A 293 19.34 -8.65 68.16
N GLY A 294 19.72 -7.37 68.10
CA GLY A 294 20.24 -6.62 69.26
C GLY A 294 19.25 -6.58 70.43
N TYR A 295 17.98 -6.24 70.19
CA TYR A 295 16.95 -6.26 71.24
C TYR A 295 16.71 -7.67 71.81
N HIS A 296 16.72 -8.71 70.97
CA HIS A 296 16.56 -10.08 71.45
C HIS A 296 17.73 -10.53 72.34
N GLY A 297 18.96 -10.09 72.02
CA GLY A 297 20.15 -10.33 72.85
C GLY A 297 20.06 -9.65 74.21
N ASP A 298 19.79 -8.34 74.25
CA ASP A 298 19.68 -7.58 75.52
C ASP A 298 18.59 -8.15 76.44
N LEU A 299 17.46 -8.60 75.86
CA LEU A 299 16.41 -9.29 76.59
C LEU A 299 16.86 -10.64 77.15
N GLN A 300 17.61 -11.44 76.39
CA GLN A 300 18.14 -12.73 76.87
C GLN A 300 19.16 -12.55 78.00
N ASP A 301 20.00 -11.52 77.92
CA ASP A 301 20.99 -11.22 78.95
C ASP A 301 20.32 -10.77 80.26
N ARG A 302 19.30 -9.90 80.17
CA ARG A 302 18.49 -9.48 81.34
C ARG A 302 17.65 -10.57 81.98
N ILE A 303 17.30 -11.64 81.24
CA ILE A 303 16.58 -12.80 81.78
C ILE A 303 17.54 -13.79 82.49
N ARG A 304 18.84 -13.73 82.18
CA ARG A 304 19.86 -14.60 82.77
C ARG A 304 20.48 -14.06 84.07
N GLU A 305 20.38 -12.74 84.30
CA GLU A 305 20.66 -12.09 85.60
C GLU A 305 19.51 -12.30 86.61
#